data_AF-A0A2N9Y2U7-F1
#
_entry.id   AF-A0A2N9Y2U7-F1
#
_cell.length_a   1.000
_cell.length_b   1.000
_cell.length_c   1.000
_cell.angle_alpha   90.00
_cell.angle_beta   90.00
_cell.angle_gamma   90.00
#
_symmetry.space_group_name_H-M   'P 1'
#
loop_
_entity.id
_entity.type
_entity.pdbx_description
1 polymer ?
#
loop_
_entity_poly.entity_id
_entity_poly.type
_entity_poly.pdbx_seq_one_letter_code
_entity_poly.pdbx_strand_id
1 'polypeptide(L)'
;MFAVYGKSLQKERTRKRRSRKYEISDETAMLAFKKDSGAYQISPQFSSEERCLEFIELAKSYPEVRCLYIAKLDRVRNKKGEVIINEKISRPKMKYSRFKDIPTQ
;
A
#
# COMPACT_ATOMS: atom_id res chain seq x y z
N MET A 1 -8.71 -2.75 -6.70
CA MET A 1 -7.36 -3.30 -6.50
C MET A 1 -6.35 -2.18 -6.67
N PHE A 2 -5.19 -2.32 -6.04
CA PHE A 2 -4.17 -1.28 -5.92
C PHE A 2 -2.80 -1.95 -6.00
N ALA A 3 -1.91 -1.47 -6.87
CA ALA A 3 -0.51 -1.89 -6.84
C ALA A 3 0.20 -1.17 -5.68
N VAL A 4 0.86 -1.92 -4.80
CA VAL A 4 1.64 -1.37 -3.69
C VAL A 4 3.11 -1.37 -4.07
N TYR A 5 3.68 -0.16 -4.07
CA TYR A 5 5.07 0.09 -4.42
C TYR A 5 5.92 0.34 -3.17
N GLY A 6 7.14 -0.17 -3.20
CA GLY A 6 8.22 0.16 -2.28
C GLY A 6 9.33 0.94 -2.99
N LYS A 7 10.27 1.45 -2.19
CA LYS A 7 11.53 1.99 -2.72
C LYS A 7 12.34 0.87 -3.38
N SER A 8 13.23 1.24 -4.30
CA SER A 8 14.19 0.29 -4.87
C SER A 8 14.97 -0.46 -3.80
N LEU A 9 15.36 -1.70 -4.10
CA LEU A 9 16.19 -2.53 -3.24
C LEU A 9 17.48 -1.81 -2.84
N GLN A 10 18.09 -1.04 -3.75
CA GLN A 10 19.30 -0.26 -3.47
C GLN A 10 19.04 0.88 -2.47
N LYS A 11 17.95 1.64 -2.62
CA LYS A 11 17.56 2.70 -1.66
C LYS A 11 17.19 2.10 -0.31
N GLU A 12 16.52 0.94 -0.28
CA GLU A 12 16.15 0.23 0.94
C GLU A 12 17.39 -0.33 1.68
N ARG A 13 18.33 -0.95 0.96
CA ARG A 13 19.62 -1.40 1.50
C ARG A 13 20.44 -0.23 2.03
N THR A 14 20.48 0.90 1.31
CA THR A 14 21.18 2.11 1.75
C THR A 14 20.56 2.69 3.02
N ARG A 15 19.22 2.73 3.12
CA ARG A 15 18.52 3.15 4.34
C ARG A 15 18.85 2.24 5.52
N LYS A 16 18.80 0.91 5.35
CA LYS A 16 19.14 -0.06 6.41
C LYS A 16 20.61 -0.01 6.82
N ARG A 17 21.53 0.30 5.88
CA ARG A 17 22.95 0.55 6.20
C ARG A 17 23.15 1.86 6.97
N ARG A 18 22.41 2.93 6.61
CA ARG A 18 22.46 4.23 7.31
C ARG A 18 21.75 4.22 8.66
N SER A 19 20.76 3.35 8.86
CA SER A 19 19.99 3.26 10.10
C SER A 19 20.77 2.68 11.29
N ARG A 20 22.08 2.44 11.16
CA ARG A 20 22.97 2.22 12.31
C ARG A 20 23.29 3.51 13.09
N LYS A 21 22.72 4.68 12.73
CA LYS A 21 23.07 5.96 13.40
C LYS A 21 21.95 6.89 13.86
N TYR A 22 20.67 6.62 13.62
CA TYR A 22 19.60 7.51 14.10
C TYR A 22 18.31 6.75 14.43
N GLU A 23 17.99 6.68 15.72
CA GLU A 23 16.63 6.43 16.18
C GLU A 23 15.80 7.67 15.85
N ILE A 24 14.74 7.47 15.06
CA ILE A 24 13.73 8.49 14.82
C ILE A 24 12.64 8.24 15.85
N SER A 25 12.29 9.24 16.65
CA SER A 25 11.21 9.11 17.63
C SER A 25 9.88 8.77 16.96
N ASP A 26 9.03 8.01 17.66
CA ASP A 26 7.70 7.63 17.17
C ASP A 26 6.86 8.84 16.75
N GLU A 27 7.03 9.99 17.41
CA GLU A 27 6.36 11.24 17.07
C GLU A 27 6.73 11.76 15.68
N THR A 28 8.01 11.67 15.32
CA THR A 28 8.53 12.13 14.02
C THR A 28 8.08 11.19 12.90
N ALA A 29 8.02 9.89 13.18
CA ALA A 29 7.45 8.90 12.26
C ALA A 29 5.94 9.15 12.03
N MET A 30 5.19 9.43 13.10
CA MET A 30 3.76 9.74 13.06
C MET A 30 3.46 11.04 12.28
N LEU A 31 4.32 12.06 12.38
CA LEU A 31 4.20 13.31 11.62
C LEU A 31 4.42 13.09 10.11
N ALA A 32 5.34 12.21 9.73
CA ALA A 32 5.55 11.84 8.32
C ALA A 32 4.34 11.09 7.74
N PHE A 33 3.72 10.21 8.54
CA PHE A 33 2.47 9.53 8.14
C PHE A 33 1.27 10.48 8.06
N LYS A 34 1.21 11.53 8.89
CA LYS A 34 0.11 12.52 8.87
C LYS A 34 0.05 13.37 7.59
N LYS A 35 1.11 13.38 6.76
CA LYS A 35 1.11 14.07 5.46
C LYS A 35 0.50 13.25 4.32
N ASP A 36 0.24 11.96 4.52
CA ASP A 36 -0.45 11.11 3.54
C ASP A 36 -1.97 11.28 3.65
N SER A 37 -2.46 12.47 3.28
CA SER A 37 -3.79 12.64 2.68
C SER A 37 -3.84 12.09 1.24
N GLY A 38 -2.73 11.51 0.75
CA GLY A 38 -2.48 11.04 -0.62
C GLY A 38 -3.04 9.65 -0.95
N ALA A 39 -4.12 9.21 -0.32
CA ALA A 39 -4.90 8.12 -0.90
C ALA A 39 -5.68 8.69 -2.09
N TYR A 40 -5.02 8.81 -3.24
CA TYR A 40 -5.72 9.11 -4.49
C TYR A 40 -6.86 8.11 -4.63
N GLN A 41 -8.09 8.62 -4.71
CA GLN A 41 -9.26 7.80 -4.96
C GLN A 41 -9.12 7.28 -6.40
N ILE A 42 -8.45 6.14 -6.54
CA ILE A 42 -8.34 5.43 -7.82
C ILE A 42 -9.78 5.18 -8.26
N SER A 43 -10.20 5.83 -9.36
CA SER A 43 -11.56 5.66 -9.89
C SER A 43 -11.84 4.15 -10.01
N PRO A 44 -13.09 3.69 -9.76
CA PRO A 44 -13.42 2.26 -9.79
C PRO A 44 -12.97 1.55 -11.07
N GLN A 45 -12.90 2.29 -12.18
CA GLN A 45 -12.42 1.81 -13.49
C GLN A 45 -10.93 1.45 -13.51
N PHE A 46 -10.10 2.10 -12.69
CA PHE A 46 -8.66 1.83 -12.58
C PHE A 46 -8.33 0.79 -11.49
N SER A 47 -9.36 0.14 -10.94
CA SER A 47 -9.23 -0.75 -9.79
C SER A 47 -9.28 -2.25 -10.16
N SER A 48 -9.15 -2.61 -11.44
CA SER A 48 -9.08 -4.02 -11.90
C SER A 48 -7.69 -4.63 -11.67
N GLU A 49 -7.62 -5.96 -11.64
CA GLU A 49 -6.33 -6.69 -11.57
C GLU A 49 -5.48 -6.40 -12.81
N GLU A 50 -6.09 -6.43 -14.00
CA GLU A 50 -5.43 -6.18 -15.29
C GLU A 50 -4.70 -4.83 -15.30
N ARG A 51 -5.37 -3.76 -14.88
CA ARG A 51 -4.74 -2.43 -14.79
C ARG A 51 -3.61 -2.41 -13.77
N CYS A 52 -3.75 -3.09 -12.62
CA CYS A 52 -2.66 -3.20 -11.67
C CYS A 52 -1.44 -3.89 -12.30
N LEU A 53 -1.65 -4.95 -13.10
CA LEU A 53 -0.58 -5.66 -13.80
C LEU A 53 0.08 -4.80 -14.87
N GLU A 54 -0.68 -4.02 -15.65
CA GLU A 54 -0.13 -3.06 -16.63
C GLU A 54 0.79 -2.04 -15.95
N PHE A 55 0.38 -1.47 -14.82
CA PHE A 55 1.22 -0.54 -14.07
C PHE A 55 2.47 -1.23 -13.49
N ILE A 56 2.36 -2.48 -13.06
CA ILE A 56 3.50 -3.28 -12.57
C ILE A 56 4.50 -3.53 -13.71
N GLU A 57 4.02 -3.83 -14.91
CA GLU A 57 4.87 -3.99 -16.10
C GLU A 57 5.56 -2.66 -16.47
N LEU A 58 4.83 -1.55 -16.46
CA LEU A 58 5.41 -0.23 -16.69
C LEU A 58 6.51 0.08 -15.66
N ALA A 59 6.26 -0.25 -14.39
CA ALA A 59 7.20 0.00 -13.30
C ALA A 59 8.51 -0.78 -13.43
N LYS A 60 8.57 -1.90 -14.19
CA LYS A 60 9.84 -2.63 -14.43
C LYS A 60 10.89 -1.74 -15.12
N SER A 61 10.45 -0.77 -15.92
CA SER A 61 11.34 0.19 -16.58
C SER A 61 11.92 1.25 -15.64
N TYR A 62 11.40 1.35 -14.41
CA TYR A 62 11.80 2.34 -13.41
C TYR A 62 12.55 1.67 -12.25
N PRO A 63 13.89 1.58 -12.29
CA PRO A 63 14.68 0.86 -11.27
C PRO A 63 14.58 1.48 -9.87
N GLU A 64 14.03 2.68 -9.75
CA GLU A 64 13.81 3.36 -8.46
C GLU A 64 12.60 2.85 -7.68
N VAL A 65 11.68 2.15 -8.34
CA VAL A 65 10.39 1.73 -7.80
C VAL A 65 10.29 0.21 -7.85
N ARG A 66 9.84 -0.41 -6.75
CA ARG A 66 9.67 -1.87 -6.67
C ARG A 66 8.22 -2.21 -6.37
N CYS A 67 7.57 -2.95 -7.26
CA CYS A 67 6.26 -3.52 -6.99
C CYS A 67 6.39 -4.64 -5.94
N LEU A 68 5.59 -4.59 -4.87
CA LEU A 68 5.64 -5.58 -3.79
C LEU A 68 4.48 -6.56 -3.88
N TYR A 69 3.26 -6.04 -3.96
CA TYR A 69 2.04 -6.84 -4.00
C TYR A 69 0.88 -6.02 -4.57
N ILE A 70 -0.16 -6.71 -5.01
CA ILE A 70 -1.46 -6.11 -5.30
C ILE A 70 -2.31 -6.20 -4.04
N ALA A 71 -2.88 -5.08 -3.62
CA ALA A 71 -3.84 -5.00 -2.54
C ALA A 71 -5.27 -4.93 -3.09
N LYS A 72 -6.21 -5.53 -2.37
CA LYS A 72 -7.64 -5.39 -2.61
C LYS A 72 -8.28 -4.67 -1.43
N LEU A 73 -9.01 -3.60 -1.73
CA LEU A 73 -9.90 -2.95 -0.77
C LEU A 73 -11.19 -3.75 -0.72
N ASP A 74 -11.54 -4.26 0.45
CA ASP A 74 -12.77 -5.02 0.65
C ASP A 74 -13.44 -4.60 1.96
N ARG A 75 -14.72 -4.97 2.10
CA ARG A 75 -15.50 -4.76 3.32
C ARG A 75 -14.97 -5.70 4.40
N VAL A 76 -14.69 -5.14 5.58
CA VAL A 76 -14.32 -5.94 6.74
C VAL A 76 -15.56 -6.70 7.20
N ARG A 77 -15.42 -8.02 7.36
CA ARG A 77 -16.48 -8.89 7.90
C ARG A 77 -16.11 -9.37 9.30
N ASN A 78 -17.11 -9.54 10.16
CA ASN A 78 -16.93 -10.18 11.46
C ASN A 78 -16.83 -11.71 11.32
N LYS A 79 -16.65 -12.42 12.44
CA LYS A 79 -16.59 -13.90 12.46
C LYS A 79 -17.86 -14.58 11.93
N LYS A 80 -19.00 -13.88 11.90
CA LYS A 80 -20.29 -14.36 11.39
C LYS A 80 -20.49 -14.05 9.90
N GLY A 81 -19.52 -13.40 9.25
CA GLY A 81 -19.60 -13.02 7.84
C GLY A 81 -20.32 -11.70 7.57
N GLU A 82 -20.78 -10.98 8.60
CA GLU A 82 -21.51 -9.72 8.47
C GLU A 82 -20.54 -8.55 8.27
N VAL A 83 -20.92 -7.58 7.43
CA VAL A 83 -20.13 -6.38 7.17
C VAL A 83 -20.09 -5.50 8.42
N ILE A 84 -18.89 -5.23 8.91
CA ILE A 84 -18.68 -4.31 10.03
C ILE A 84 -18.91 -2.88 9.54
N ILE A 85 -19.80 -2.15 10.20
CA ILE A 85 -20.03 -0.72 9.96
C ILE A 85 -19.10 0.09 10.86
N ASN A 86 -18.55 1.17 10.33
CA ASN A 86 -17.86 2.17 11.12
C ASN A 86 -18.88 3.15 11.70
N GLU A 87 -19.11 3.07 13.01
CA GLU A 87 -20.11 3.87 13.74
C GLU A 87 -19.91 5.38 13.58
N LYS A 88 -18.66 5.86 13.40
CA LYS A 88 -18.37 7.29 13.27
C LYS A 88 -18.87 7.90 11.96
N ILE A 89 -18.98 7.09 10.91
CA ILE A 89 -19.30 7.56 9.55
C ILE A 89 -20.50 6.81 8.94
N SER A 90 -21.13 5.90 9.70
CA SER A 90 -22.26 5.06 9.28
C SER A 90 -22.07 4.38 7.92
N ARG A 91 -20.83 4.00 7.60
CA ARG A 91 -20.45 3.34 6.33
C ARG A 91 -19.72 2.04 6.60
N PRO A 92 -19.75 1.06 5.67
CA PRO A 92 -18.95 -0.15 5.77
C PRO A 92 -17.48 0.15 6.07
N LYS A 93 -16.92 -0.53 7.06
CA LYS A 93 -15.49 -0.48 7.35
C LYS A 93 -14.77 -1.16 6.19
N MET A 94 -13.91 -0.42 5.51
CA MET A 94 -13.10 -0.91 4.41
C MET A 94 -11.68 -1.20 4.91
N LYS A 95 -11.05 -2.27 4.43
CA LYS A 95 -9.65 -2.59 4.72
C LYS A 95 -8.93 -3.07 3.47
N TYR A 96 -7.70 -2.58 3.30
CA TYR A 96 -6.79 -3.12 2.30
C TYR A 96 -6.25 -4.46 2.79
N SER A 97 -6.39 -5.48 1.96
CA SER A 97 -5.83 -6.81 2.17
C SER A 97 -4.85 -7.12 1.05
N ARG A 98 -3.78 -7.85 1.36
CA ARG A 98 -2.84 -8.36 0.38
C ARG A 98 -3.56 -9.42 -0.46
N PHE A 99 -3.67 -9.17 -1.76
CA PHE A 99 -4.42 -10.02 -2.68
C PHE A 99 -3.49 -10.95 -3.46
N LYS A 100 -2.40 -10.40 -4.01
CA LYS A 100 -1.45 -11.15 -4.84
C LYS A 100 -0.04 -10.66 -4.66
N ASP A 101 0.91 -11.59 -4.54
CA ASP A 101 2.32 -11.27 -4.48
C ASP A 101 2.89 -11.03 -5.86
N ILE A 102 3.78 -10.04 -5.96
CA ILE A 102 4.55 -9.80 -7.18
C ILE A 102 5.94 -10.40 -6.98
N PRO A 103 6.37 -11.33 -7.85
CA PRO A 103 7.72 -11.84 -7.83
C PRO A 103 8.71 -10.69 -7.86
N THR A 104 9.66 -10.68 -6.94
CA THR A 104 10.75 -9.69 -6.97
C THR A 104 11.53 -9.84 -8.27
N GLN A 105 11.65 -8.73 -9.00
CA GLN A 105 12.62 -8.55 -10.08
C GLN A 105 14.05 -8.59 -9.55
#